data_AF-A0A419SL55-F1
#
_entry.id   AF-A0A419SL55-F1
#
_cell.length_a   1.000
_cell.length_b   1.000
_cell.length_c   1.000
_cell.angle_alpha   90.00
_cell.angle_beta   90.00
_cell.angle_gamma   90.00
#
_symmetry.space_group_name_H-M   'P 1'
#
loop_
_entity.id
_entity.type
_entity.pdbx_description
1 polymer ?
#
loop_
_entity_poly.entity_id
_entity_poly.type
_entity_poly.pdbx_seq_one_letter_code
_entity_poly.pdbx_strand_id
1 'polypeptide(L)'
;MTGSSTANMRTRKYLRYTTGLGIRTIFNALFTLGIAGTRQIIGLGDQGEGLFFGYNGARFGILRRSNGVDNWTEQSAWNMDRLDGSGGSGVMLDPTKGNLYRITYQGDYGVITFFVAHPSSGVWIPVHQQATGNVSTAPAIFTLHLPLMAAVDNGSTTANPVLRTSTAIAGVEGVATKAIATRQAFSNSKRIGSSSEVNLFTIQNKDLFNSVTNRNSIRVFMLSIAVDGEAKNIEFSLRRNAVLTGNTTFTNIHTENSSVAYNTEGTYTQGTGSVKFSSHLSNTDSNVIDLSSLDIPLPVGETITVTARTSGSTSTCSASLNWMEFY
;
A
#
# COMPACT_ATOMS: atom_id res chain seq x y z
N MET A 1 -7.93 26.20 -16.36
CA MET A 1 -8.55 25.16 -15.51
C MET A 1 -9.70 25.78 -14.74
N THR A 2 -10.75 25.02 -14.47
CA THR A 2 -11.78 25.41 -13.50
C THR A 2 -11.19 25.33 -12.09
N GLY A 3 -11.65 26.19 -11.17
CA GLY A 3 -11.30 26.06 -9.76
C GLY A 3 -11.78 24.73 -9.18
N SER A 4 -11.25 24.40 -8.01
CA SER A 4 -11.58 23.26 -7.15
C SER A 4 -11.27 21.91 -7.77
N SER A 5 -10.21 21.86 -8.56
CA SER A 5 -9.68 20.65 -9.18
C SER A 5 -8.50 20.12 -8.36
N THR A 6 -8.59 18.84 -8.02
CA THR A 6 -7.53 18.11 -7.30
C THR A 6 -7.01 16.95 -8.12
N ALA A 7 -5.70 16.68 -8.04
CA ALA A 7 -5.08 15.47 -8.56
C ALA A 7 -4.28 14.80 -7.44
N ASN A 8 -4.41 13.48 -7.29
CA ASN A 8 -3.64 12.72 -6.31
C ASN A 8 -3.07 11.43 -6.92
N MET A 9 -1.95 10.99 -6.35
CA MET A 9 -1.34 9.69 -6.58
C MET A 9 -0.94 9.14 -5.21
N ARG A 10 -1.26 7.88 -4.94
CA ARG A 10 -0.85 7.18 -3.72
C ARG A 10 -0.46 5.73 -4.00
N THR A 11 0.43 5.19 -3.19
CA THR A 11 0.76 3.76 -3.26
C THR A 11 -0.41 2.91 -2.80
N ARG A 12 -0.66 1.79 -3.50
CA ARG A 12 -1.66 0.78 -3.06
C ARG A 12 -1.21 0.04 -1.80
N LYS A 13 0.10 -0.21 -1.69
CA LYS A 13 0.69 -0.79 -0.49
C LYS A 13 1.03 0.34 0.48
N TYR A 14 0.64 0.16 1.73
CA TYR A 14 0.99 1.04 2.82
C TYR A 14 2.35 0.61 3.37
N LEU A 15 3.14 1.57 3.83
CA LEU A 15 4.24 1.26 4.73
C LEU A 15 3.64 0.60 5.96
N ARG A 16 4.16 -0.54 6.39
CA ARG A 16 3.78 -1.16 7.66
C ARG A 16 4.82 -0.79 8.70
N TYR A 17 4.42 -0.06 9.72
CA TYR A 17 5.32 0.25 10.81
C TYR A 17 5.54 -1.00 11.66
N THR A 18 6.78 -1.24 12.04
CA THR A 18 7.13 -2.28 13.02
C THR A 18 7.63 -1.58 14.25
N THR A 19 6.94 -1.81 15.37
CA THR A 19 7.24 -1.16 16.64
C THR A 19 8.71 -1.33 17.00
N GLY A 20 9.35 -0.21 17.36
CA GLY A 20 10.77 -0.17 17.75
C GLY A 20 11.75 -0.01 16.58
N LEU A 21 11.30 -0.05 15.33
CA LEU A 21 12.15 0.23 14.17
C LEU A 21 11.96 1.67 13.67
N GLY A 22 12.95 2.21 12.96
CA GLY A 22 12.85 3.50 12.27
C GLY A 22 12.11 3.37 10.94
N ILE A 23 11.62 4.50 10.41
CA ILE A 23 11.10 4.63 9.06
C ILE A 23 12.00 5.58 8.28
N ARG A 24 12.27 5.22 7.04
CA ARG A 24 12.92 6.07 6.05
C ARG A 24 12.09 6.16 4.78
N THR A 25 11.78 7.39 4.39
CA THR A 25 11.10 7.72 3.15
C THR A 25 12.01 8.58 2.30
N ILE A 26 12.21 8.21 1.03
CA ILE A 26 13.02 8.96 0.06
C ILE A 26 12.20 9.12 -1.22
N PHE A 27 12.17 10.33 -1.78
CA PHE A 27 11.52 10.61 -3.06
C PHE A 27 12.19 11.77 -3.77
N ASN A 28 12.02 11.83 -5.08
CA ASN A 28 12.33 13.02 -5.85
C ASN A 28 11.08 13.85 -6.11
N ALA A 29 11.23 15.17 -6.16
CA ALA A 29 10.14 16.04 -6.56
C ALA A 29 10.65 17.29 -7.28
N LEU A 30 9.82 17.78 -8.20
CA LEU A 30 9.91 19.08 -8.83
C LEU A 30 8.53 19.72 -8.75
N PHE A 31 8.48 20.96 -8.28
CA PHE A 31 7.24 21.70 -8.08
C PHE A 31 7.11 22.85 -9.09
N THR A 32 5.88 23.22 -9.43
CA THR A 32 5.65 24.55 -10.01
C THR A 32 5.80 25.58 -8.90
N LEU A 33 6.31 26.78 -9.22
CA LEU A 33 6.39 27.87 -8.25
C LEU A 33 5.02 28.05 -7.57
N GLY A 34 5.03 28.16 -6.24
CA GLY A 34 3.81 28.24 -5.45
C GLY A 34 2.95 29.45 -5.82
N ILE A 35 1.64 29.23 -5.98
CA ILE A 35 0.65 30.26 -6.27
C ILE A 35 -0.31 30.35 -5.09
N ALA A 36 -0.62 31.56 -4.62
CA ALA A 36 -1.55 31.78 -3.50
C ALA A 36 -2.90 31.06 -3.75
N GLY A 37 -3.41 30.38 -2.72
CA GLY A 37 -4.65 29.59 -2.83
C GLY A 37 -4.50 28.22 -3.49
N THR A 38 -3.29 27.81 -3.89
CA THR A 38 -3.00 26.44 -4.40
C THR A 38 -2.18 25.63 -3.40
N ARG A 39 -2.10 24.31 -3.61
CA ARG A 39 -1.31 23.40 -2.79
C ARG A 39 -0.65 22.32 -3.64
N GLN A 40 0.59 21.99 -3.30
CA GLN A 40 1.35 20.89 -3.88
C GLN A 40 2.08 20.17 -2.74
N ILE A 41 1.88 18.87 -2.56
CA ILE A 41 2.55 18.12 -1.48
C ILE A 41 2.98 16.73 -1.96
N ILE A 42 4.11 16.26 -1.44
CA ILE A 42 4.59 14.88 -1.62
C ILE A 42 5.30 14.38 -0.35
N GLY A 43 5.04 13.14 0.00
CA GLY A 43 5.56 12.54 1.23
C GLY A 43 4.88 11.24 1.61
N LEU A 44 4.88 10.96 2.92
CA LEU A 44 4.31 9.75 3.51
C LEU A 44 3.05 10.15 4.29
N GLY A 45 1.87 9.79 3.81
CA GLY A 45 0.61 10.14 4.48
C GLY A 45 -0.65 10.02 3.64
N ASP A 46 -1.77 10.34 4.29
CA ASP A 46 -3.12 10.40 3.70
C ASP A 46 -3.88 11.65 4.20
N GLN A 47 -5.22 11.63 4.18
CA GLN A 47 -6.06 12.74 4.63
C GLN A 47 -6.06 12.92 6.17
N GLY A 48 -5.73 11.88 6.95
CA GLY A 48 -5.72 11.95 8.41
C GLY A 48 -4.35 12.26 8.98
N GLU A 49 -3.31 11.62 8.45
CA GLU A 49 -1.97 11.62 9.06
C GLU A 49 -0.89 11.72 7.98
N GLY A 50 0.21 12.44 8.22
CA GLY A 50 1.32 12.42 7.28
C GLY A 50 2.42 13.47 7.45
N LEU A 51 3.50 13.25 6.70
CA LEU A 51 4.69 14.10 6.62
C LEU A 51 5.02 14.39 5.17
N PHE A 52 5.10 15.66 4.79
CA PHE A 52 5.25 16.07 3.40
C PHE A 52 6.21 17.25 3.23
N PHE A 53 6.79 17.34 2.03
CA PHE A 53 7.36 18.58 1.48
C PHE A 53 6.42 19.18 0.45
N GLY A 54 6.46 20.49 0.26
CA GLY A 54 5.82 21.13 -0.89
C GLY A 54 5.47 22.60 -0.68
N TYR A 55 4.44 23.06 -1.42
CA TYR A 55 3.91 24.42 -1.36
C TYR A 55 2.53 24.47 -0.70
N ASN A 56 2.34 25.45 0.17
CA ASN A 56 1.04 25.95 0.60
C ASN A 56 0.91 27.41 0.19
N GLY A 57 0.10 27.68 -0.83
CA GLY A 57 0.11 28.95 -1.53
C GLY A 57 1.48 29.22 -2.19
N ALA A 58 2.03 30.40 -1.92
CA ALA A 58 3.37 30.80 -2.39
C ALA A 58 4.52 30.29 -1.50
N ARG A 59 4.22 29.61 -0.39
CA ARG A 59 5.21 29.31 0.65
C ARG A 59 5.67 27.87 0.55
N PHE A 60 6.95 27.66 0.23
CA PHE A 60 7.55 26.33 0.28
C PHE A 60 7.86 25.94 1.72
N GLY A 61 7.74 24.65 2.03
CA GLY A 61 8.01 24.18 3.37
C GLY A 61 7.70 22.70 3.57
N ILE A 62 7.44 22.40 4.84
CA ILE A 62 7.16 21.07 5.34
C ILE A 62 5.76 21.09 5.97
N LEU A 63 5.06 19.99 5.81
CA LEU A 63 3.77 19.75 6.42
C LEU A 63 3.83 18.54 7.33
N ARG A 64 3.38 18.73 8.57
CA ARG A 64 2.96 17.65 9.46
C ARG A 64 1.45 17.67 9.56
N ARG A 65 0.80 16.57 9.20
CA ARG A 65 -0.63 16.35 9.35
C ARG A 65 -0.89 15.35 10.46
N SER A 66 -1.78 15.70 11.39
CA SER A 66 -2.20 14.79 12.46
C SER A 66 -3.67 15.00 12.80
N ASN A 67 -4.44 13.92 12.86
CA ASN A 67 -5.90 13.90 12.99
C ASN A 67 -6.62 14.87 12.03
N GLY A 68 -6.15 14.94 10.79
CA GLY A 68 -6.67 15.82 9.74
C GLY A 68 -6.27 17.29 9.89
N VAL A 69 -5.51 17.66 10.93
CA VAL A 69 -5.04 19.02 11.17
C VAL A 69 -3.67 19.21 10.54
N ASP A 70 -3.56 20.20 9.65
CA ASP A 70 -2.35 20.56 8.95
C ASP A 70 -1.51 21.58 9.74
N ASN A 71 -0.26 21.22 10.04
CA ASN A 71 0.73 22.08 10.67
C ASN A 71 1.85 22.37 9.66
N TRP A 72 1.88 23.60 9.15
CA TRP A 72 2.83 24.02 8.12
C TRP A 72 4.04 24.72 8.72
N THR A 73 5.24 24.26 8.37
CA THR A 73 6.51 24.92 8.69
C THR A 73 7.16 25.41 7.41
N GLU A 74 7.17 26.72 7.22
CA GLU A 74 7.79 27.37 6.06
C GLU A 74 9.31 27.22 6.07
N GLN A 75 9.94 27.26 4.89
CA GLN A 75 11.39 27.14 4.74
C GLN A 75 12.18 28.13 5.62
N SER A 76 11.71 29.37 5.76
CA SER A 76 12.32 30.38 6.62
C SER A 76 12.28 30.01 8.12
N ALA A 77 11.34 29.15 8.54
CA ALA A 77 11.18 28.68 9.90
C ALA A 77 11.89 27.33 10.17
N TRP A 78 12.58 26.77 9.17
CA TRP A 78 13.41 25.58 9.36
C TRP A 78 14.51 25.85 10.40
N ASN A 79 14.78 24.84 11.25
CA ASN A 79 15.55 24.97 12.48
C ASN A 79 16.92 24.26 12.44
N MET A 80 17.29 23.64 11.31
CA MET A 80 18.60 23.03 11.10
C MET A 80 19.36 23.80 10.01
N ASP A 81 18.99 23.58 8.75
CA ASP A 81 19.51 24.32 7.60
C ASP A 81 18.33 24.77 6.73
N ARG A 82 18.17 26.09 6.58
CA ARG A 82 17.07 26.69 5.80
C ARG A 82 17.22 26.48 4.30
N LEU A 83 18.43 26.15 3.82
CA LEU A 83 18.78 26.07 2.41
C LEU A 83 18.43 27.35 1.63
N ASP A 84 18.66 28.50 2.25
CA ASP A 84 18.52 29.85 1.66
C ASP A 84 19.90 30.50 1.41
N GLY A 85 20.97 29.70 1.46
CA GLY A 85 22.36 30.16 1.38
C GLY A 85 22.98 30.64 2.70
N SER A 86 22.19 30.82 3.77
CA SER A 86 22.69 31.26 5.08
C SER A 86 23.06 30.12 6.05
N GLY A 87 22.57 28.90 5.77
CA GLY A 87 22.79 27.72 6.60
C GLY A 87 24.19 27.13 6.48
N GLY A 88 24.52 26.20 7.38
CA GLY A 88 25.86 25.58 7.47
C GLY A 88 26.28 24.80 6.22
N SER A 89 25.34 24.39 5.36
CA SER A 89 25.64 23.79 4.05
C SER A 89 26.00 24.81 2.96
N GLY A 90 25.63 26.08 3.11
CA GLY A 90 25.76 27.11 2.08
C GLY A 90 24.88 26.88 0.83
N VAL A 91 23.99 25.89 0.86
CA VAL A 91 23.14 25.52 -0.28
C VAL A 91 21.94 26.46 -0.37
N MET A 92 21.58 26.85 -1.60
CA MET A 92 20.32 27.50 -1.93
C MET A 92 19.42 26.49 -2.65
N LEU A 93 18.31 26.10 -2.02
CA LEU A 93 17.33 25.18 -2.60
C LEU A 93 16.44 25.92 -3.60
N ASP A 94 16.32 25.38 -4.81
CA ASP A 94 15.30 25.76 -5.79
C ASP A 94 14.29 24.60 -5.95
N PRO A 95 13.11 24.65 -5.32
CA PRO A 95 12.09 23.61 -5.42
C PRO A 95 11.48 23.47 -6.83
N THR A 96 11.70 24.44 -7.71
CA THR A 96 11.25 24.38 -9.11
C THR A 96 12.16 23.52 -10.00
N LYS A 97 13.25 23.00 -9.43
CA LYS A 97 14.12 21.98 -10.03
C LYS A 97 13.91 20.63 -9.35
N GLY A 98 14.42 19.57 -9.97
CA GLY A 98 14.38 18.23 -9.40
C GLY A 98 15.31 18.13 -8.20
N ASN A 99 14.75 17.80 -7.03
CA ASN A 99 15.50 17.63 -5.79
C ASN A 99 15.19 16.27 -5.16
N LEU A 100 16.12 15.77 -4.35
CA LEU A 100 15.94 14.56 -3.55
C LEU A 100 15.61 14.93 -2.11
N TYR A 101 14.52 14.38 -1.61
CA TYR A 101 14.00 14.60 -0.27
C TYR A 101 14.03 13.31 0.52
N ARG A 102 14.28 13.41 1.82
CA ARG A 102 14.18 12.29 2.75
C ARG A 102 13.46 12.70 4.02
N ILE A 103 12.63 11.81 4.53
CA ILE A 103 11.95 11.95 5.82
C ILE A 103 12.31 10.71 6.64
N THR A 104 12.79 10.92 7.86
CA THR A 104 13.01 9.83 8.83
C THR A 104 12.19 10.05 10.08
N TYR A 105 11.70 8.97 10.67
CA TYR A 105 10.93 9.01 11.91
C TYR A 105 11.08 7.71 12.71
N GLN A 106 10.92 7.77 14.03
CA GLN A 106 11.15 6.64 14.94
C GLN A 106 10.03 6.49 15.97
N GLY A 107 8.90 5.86 15.60
CA GLY A 107 7.81 5.59 16.54
C GLY A 107 7.18 6.84 17.16
N ASP A 108 6.15 6.66 17.98
CA ASP A 108 5.16 7.70 18.32
C ASP A 108 5.73 8.99 18.95
N TYR A 109 6.75 8.87 19.81
CA TYR A 109 7.47 9.98 20.46
C TYR A 109 8.87 10.24 19.88
N GLY A 110 9.12 9.65 18.71
CA GLY A 110 10.38 9.80 17.99
C GLY A 110 10.62 11.21 17.50
N VAL A 111 11.85 11.40 17.03
CA VAL A 111 12.23 12.59 16.28
C VAL A 111 11.84 12.40 14.82
N ILE A 112 11.10 13.38 14.27
CA ILE A 112 10.94 13.50 12.82
C ILE A 112 12.07 14.38 12.30
N THR A 113 12.80 13.90 11.30
CA THR A 113 13.83 14.70 10.63
C THR A 113 13.60 14.72 9.14
N PHE A 114 13.60 15.93 8.59
CA PHE A 114 13.46 16.22 7.18
C PHE A 114 14.84 16.55 6.60
N PHE A 115 15.12 16.01 5.42
CA PHE A 115 16.39 16.19 4.73
C PHE A 115 16.18 16.53 3.27
N VAL A 116 17.16 17.23 2.72
CA VAL A 116 17.35 17.44 1.28
C VAL A 116 18.76 16.99 0.93
N ALA A 117 18.95 16.31 -0.20
CA ALA A 117 20.29 15.94 -0.64
C ALA A 117 21.05 17.17 -1.15
N HIS A 118 22.32 17.28 -0.81
CA HIS A 118 23.22 18.29 -1.36
C HIS A 118 23.33 18.12 -2.89
N PRO A 119 23.18 19.19 -3.70
CA PRO A 119 23.04 19.07 -5.15
C PRO A 119 24.27 18.45 -5.85
N SER A 120 25.48 18.71 -5.37
CA SER A 120 26.72 18.15 -5.95
C SER A 120 27.22 16.86 -5.28
N SER A 121 27.19 16.75 -3.95
CA SER A 121 27.76 15.61 -3.22
C SER A 121 26.78 14.49 -2.91
N GLY A 122 25.46 14.74 -3.01
CA GLY A 122 24.42 13.78 -2.64
C GLY A 122 24.30 13.51 -1.14
N VAL A 123 25.09 14.18 -0.30
CA VAL A 123 25.03 14.05 1.17
C VAL A 123 23.71 14.61 1.68
N TRP A 124 23.06 13.90 2.61
CA TRP A 124 21.79 14.34 3.19
C TRP A 124 21.99 15.48 4.20
N ILE A 125 21.42 16.64 3.90
CA ILE A 125 21.43 17.82 4.78
C ILE A 125 20.15 17.81 5.61
N PRO A 126 20.22 17.75 6.96
CA PRO A 126 19.03 17.92 7.79
C PRO A 126 18.56 19.37 7.69
N VAL A 127 17.31 19.57 7.31
CA VAL A 127 16.74 20.92 7.13
C VAL A 127 15.84 21.33 8.28
N HIS A 128 15.03 20.40 8.78
CA HIS A 128 14.13 20.65 9.89
C HIS A 128 13.97 19.40 10.74
N GLN A 129 13.84 19.60 12.05
CA GLN A 129 13.67 18.54 13.02
C GLN A 129 12.54 18.88 13.98
N GLN A 130 11.65 17.92 14.22
CA GLN A 130 10.59 17.99 15.21
C GLN A 130 10.82 16.92 16.26
N ALA A 131 11.27 17.33 17.44
CA ALA A 131 11.45 16.46 18.60
C ALA A 131 10.17 16.43 19.42
N THR A 132 9.66 15.23 19.72
CA THR A 132 8.46 15.05 20.57
C THR A 132 8.75 14.37 21.90
N GLY A 133 9.86 13.63 22.02
CA GLY A 133 10.30 13.01 23.27
C GLY A 133 10.55 14.03 24.39
N ASN A 134 9.99 13.76 25.57
CA ASN A 134 10.07 14.62 26.77
C ASN A 134 9.56 16.07 26.57
N VAL A 135 8.81 16.34 25.51
CA VAL A 135 8.27 17.67 25.18
C VAL A 135 6.74 17.62 25.00
N SER A 136 6.24 16.59 24.31
CA SER A 136 4.82 16.48 23.97
C SER A 136 4.13 15.40 24.79
N THR A 137 2.89 15.66 25.20
CA THR A 137 1.99 14.68 25.84
C THR A 137 1.19 13.85 24.84
N ALA A 138 1.29 14.19 23.55
CA ALA A 138 0.68 13.50 22.43
C ALA A 138 1.76 13.19 21.37
N PRO A 139 1.59 12.11 20.60
CA PRO A 139 2.55 11.73 19.58
C PRO A 139 2.58 12.71 18.42
N ALA A 140 3.66 12.66 17.63
CA ALA A 140 3.74 13.47 16.42
C ALA A 140 2.70 13.03 15.37
N ILE A 141 2.44 11.73 15.26
CA ILE A 141 1.50 11.15 14.30
C ILE A 141 0.88 9.95 15.00
N PHE A 142 -0.44 9.75 14.87
CA PHE A 142 -1.13 8.66 15.56
C PHE A 142 -1.02 7.30 14.84
N THR A 143 -0.53 7.29 13.61
CA THR A 143 -0.31 6.06 12.85
C THR A 143 0.81 6.23 11.85
N LEU A 144 1.61 5.18 11.69
CA LEU A 144 2.71 5.12 10.75
C LEU A 144 2.49 4.08 9.66
N HIS A 145 1.27 3.56 9.61
CA HIS A 145 0.79 2.74 8.53
C HIS A 145 0.28 3.66 7.42
N LEU A 146 1.21 4.26 6.66
CA LEU A 146 0.90 5.36 5.74
C LEU A 146 1.34 5.03 4.30
N PRO A 147 0.59 5.48 3.29
CA PRO A 147 1.00 5.33 1.91
C PRO A 147 1.97 6.45 1.53
N LEU A 148 2.79 6.23 0.51
CA LEU A 148 3.43 7.34 -0.19
C LEU A 148 2.37 8.06 -1.00
N MET A 149 2.36 9.39 -0.96
CA MET A 149 1.35 10.21 -1.61
C MET A 149 1.97 11.46 -2.22
N ALA A 150 1.50 11.82 -3.41
CA ALA A 150 1.69 13.10 -4.06
C ALA A 150 0.32 13.69 -4.40
N ALA A 151 0.11 14.97 -4.14
CA ALA A 151 -1.16 15.63 -4.42
C ALA A 151 -0.99 17.10 -4.81
N VAL A 152 -1.91 17.55 -5.64
CA VAL A 152 -2.01 18.93 -6.09
C VAL A 152 -3.47 19.36 -6.01
N ASP A 153 -3.70 20.59 -5.53
CA ASP A 153 -5.00 21.23 -5.42
C ASP A 153 -4.87 22.68 -5.91
N ASN A 154 -5.70 23.08 -6.87
CA ASN A 154 -5.71 24.45 -7.36
C ASN A 154 -6.64 25.39 -6.56
N GLY A 155 -7.32 24.89 -5.52
CA GLY A 155 -8.21 25.67 -4.67
C GLY A 155 -9.27 26.39 -5.49
N SER A 156 -9.71 27.58 -5.10
CA SER A 156 -10.67 28.37 -5.90
C SER A 156 -10.04 29.08 -7.11
N THR A 157 -8.80 28.75 -7.50
CA THR A 157 -8.05 29.48 -8.53
C THR A 157 -8.17 28.82 -9.90
N THR A 158 -7.86 29.56 -10.97
CA THR A 158 -7.70 28.99 -12.32
C THR A 158 -6.26 28.55 -12.62
N ALA A 159 -5.39 28.58 -11.61
CA ALA A 159 -3.98 28.24 -11.74
C ALA A 159 -3.78 26.76 -12.13
N ASN A 160 -2.61 26.47 -12.69
CA ASN A 160 -2.19 25.13 -13.07
C ASN A 160 -0.91 24.72 -12.33
N PRO A 161 -1.00 24.46 -11.01
CA PRO A 161 0.11 23.87 -10.28
C PRO A 161 0.40 22.45 -10.81
N VAL A 162 1.68 22.14 -11.02
CA VAL A 162 2.14 20.83 -11.47
C VAL A 162 3.25 20.32 -10.55
N LEU A 163 3.04 19.13 -10.00
CA LEU A 163 4.01 18.37 -9.22
C LEU A 163 4.49 17.18 -10.05
N ARG A 164 5.81 17.01 -10.18
CA ARG A 164 6.44 15.89 -10.87
C ARG A 164 7.29 15.07 -9.91
N THR A 165 7.10 13.76 -9.94
CA THR A 165 7.92 12.78 -9.22
C THR A 165 8.10 11.56 -10.11
N SER A 166 9.28 10.94 -10.10
CA SER A 166 9.53 9.70 -10.86
C SER A 166 9.89 8.53 -9.96
N THR A 167 10.37 8.78 -8.74
CA THR A 167 10.79 7.75 -7.80
C THR A 167 10.40 8.12 -6.37
N ALA A 168 9.87 7.14 -5.65
CA ALA A 168 9.58 7.24 -4.24
C ALA A 168 9.69 5.86 -3.57
N ILE A 169 10.23 5.82 -2.36
CA ILE A 169 10.32 4.62 -1.53
C ILE A 169 10.08 4.99 -0.07
N ALA A 170 9.37 4.13 0.64
CA ALA A 170 9.22 4.18 2.07
C ALA A 170 9.54 2.78 2.62
N GLY A 171 10.39 2.71 3.62
CA GLY A 171 10.85 1.46 4.20
C GLY A 171 11.07 1.58 5.70
N VAL A 172 11.05 0.44 6.37
CA VAL A 172 11.41 0.30 7.77
C VAL A 172 12.91 0.03 7.87
N GLU A 173 13.60 0.71 8.78
CA GLU A 173 15.05 0.62 9.02
C GLU A 173 15.38 -0.64 9.86
N GLY A 174 15.02 -1.82 9.35
CA GLY A 174 15.30 -3.09 10.00
C GLY A 174 14.47 -4.24 9.45
N VAL A 175 14.64 -5.43 10.04
CA VAL A 175 13.87 -6.62 9.69
C VAL A 175 12.80 -6.84 10.75
N ALA A 176 11.54 -6.64 10.37
CA ALA A 176 10.42 -7.06 11.19
C ALA A 176 10.39 -8.59 11.25
N THR A 177 10.50 -9.17 12.44
CA THR A 177 10.36 -10.63 12.61
C THR A 177 8.93 -11.05 12.29
N LYS A 178 8.74 -12.28 11.77
CA LYS A 178 7.42 -12.86 11.46
C LYS A 178 6.55 -13.13 12.71
N ALA A 179 6.99 -12.71 13.90
CA ALA A 179 6.33 -12.95 15.18
C ALA A 179 4.95 -12.25 15.31
N ILE A 180 4.61 -11.34 14.39
CA ILE A 180 3.38 -10.53 14.41
C ILE A 180 2.48 -10.88 13.19
N ALA A 181 2.44 -12.16 12.79
CA ALA A 181 1.61 -12.61 11.67
C ALA A 181 0.65 -13.71 12.12
N THR A 182 -0.65 -13.51 11.87
CA THR A 182 -1.67 -14.53 12.10
C THR A 182 -1.84 -15.35 10.83
N ARG A 183 -1.88 -16.67 10.95
CA ARG A 183 -2.13 -17.57 9.81
C ARG A 183 -3.62 -17.89 9.74
N GLN A 184 -4.16 -17.79 8.54
CA GLN A 184 -5.56 -18.12 8.25
C GLN A 184 -5.61 -19.01 7.00
N ALA A 185 -6.71 -19.74 6.86
CA ALA A 185 -6.96 -20.61 5.72
C ALA A 185 -8.44 -20.63 5.35
N PHE A 186 -8.72 -20.93 4.08
CA PHE A 186 -10.06 -21.21 3.59
C PHE A 186 -10.02 -22.32 2.56
N SER A 187 -11.00 -23.22 2.64
CA SER A 187 -11.15 -24.31 1.68
C SER A 187 -12.56 -24.38 1.14
N ASN A 188 -12.68 -24.85 -0.10
CA ASN A 188 -13.96 -25.21 -0.68
C ASN A 188 -13.79 -26.35 -1.69
N SER A 189 -14.89 -27.05 -1.94
CA SER A 189 -14.98 -28.13 -2.93
C SER A 189 -16.14 -27.89 -3.88
N LYS A 190 -15.94 -28.16 -5.16
CA LYS A 190 -17.01 -28.11 -6.18
C LYS A 190 -16.86 -29.24 -7.19
N ARG A 191 -18.00 -29.66 -7.76
CA ARG A 191 -18.01 -30.54 -8.93
C ARG A 191 -17.72 -29.72 -10.18
N ILE A 192 -16.74 -30.15 -10.97
CA ILE A 192 -16.27 -29.48 -12.17
C ILE A 192 -16.24 -30.49 -13.32
N GLY A 193 -16.99 -30.19 -14.37
CA GLY A 193 -17.08 -30.97 -15.61
C GLY A 193 -17.05 -30.09 -16.85
N SER A 194 -16.40 -28.92 -16.76
CA SER A 194 -16.35 -27.91 -17.81
C SER A 194 -14.92 -27.59 -18.20
N SER A 195 -14.70 -27.41 -19.51
CA SER A 195 -13.43 -26.92 -20.08
C SER A 195 -13.21 -25.43 -19.84
N SER A 196 -14.25 -24.71 -19.44
CA SER A 196 -14.15 -23.34 -18.93
C SER A 196 -13.82 -23.36 -17.44
N GLU A 197 -13.02 -22.39 -16.98
CA GLU A 197 -12.65 -22.30 -15.58
C GLU A 197 -13.86 -21.97 -14.70
N VAL A 198 -14.03 -22.75 -13.63
CA VAL A 198 -15.07 -22.57 -12.63
C VAL A 198 -14.41 -21.99 -11.38
N ASN A 199 -15.04 -20.96 -10.78
CA ASN A 199 -14.64 -20.42 -9.48
C ASN A 199 -14.87 -21.50 -8.40
N LEU A 200 -13.80 -21.98 -7.78
CA LEU A 200 -13.90 -22.79 -6.55
C LEU A 200 -14.25 -21.88 -5.39
N PHE A 201 -13.45 -20.83 -5.20
CA PHE A 201 -13.71 -19.73 -4.29
C PHE A 201 -12.82 -18.52 -4.61
N THR A 202 -13.23 -17.36 -4.15
CA THR A 202 -12.45 -16.12 -4.19
C THR A 202 -12.32 -15.56 -2.80
N ILE A 203 -11.11 -15.17 -2.40
CA ILE A 203 -10.88 -14.39 -1.19
C ILE A 203 -10.69 -12.91 -1.55
N GLN A 204 -11.11 -12.02 -0.66
CA GLN A 204 -10.96 -10.58 -0.76
C GLN A 204 -10.31 -10.05 0.52
N ASN A 205 -9.28 -9.21 0.36
CA ASN A 205 -8.78 -8.40 1.47
C ASN A 205 -9.69 -7.17 1.62
N LYS A 206 -10.48 -7.10 2.69
CA LYS A 206 -11.57 -6.12 2.85
C LYS A 206 -11.03 -4.70 2.97
N ASP A 207 -11.78 -3.71 2.48
CA ASP A 207 -11.46 -2.28 2.67
C ASP A 207 -11.57 -1.84 4.14
N LEU A 208 -12.44 -2.49 4.91
CA LEU A 208 -12.67 -2.23 6.32
C LEU A 208 -12.45 -3.50 7.16
N PHE A 209 -11.85 -3.33 8.34
CA PHE A 209 -11.73 -4.36 9.36
C PHE A 209 -12.07 -3.73 10.72
N ASN A 210 -13.00 -4.35 11.47
CA ASN A 210 -13.55 -3.79 12.71
C ASN A 210 -13.99 -2.32 12.58
N SER A 211 -14.65 -1.98 11.47
CA SER A 211 -15.12 -0.62 11.14
C SER A 211 -14.03 0.44 10.97
N VAL A 212 -12.76 0.03 10.89
CA VAL A 212 -11.61 0.89 10.61
C VAL A 212 -11.07 0.58 9.22
N THR A 213 -10.55 1.60 8.54
CA THR A 213 -9.87 1.42 7.25
C THR A 213 -8.75 0.39 7.37
N ASN A 214 -8.87 -0.69 6.62
CA ASN A 214 -7.83 -1.70 6.55
C ASN A 214 -6.63 -1.12 5.79
N ARG A 215 -5.43 -1.31 6.33
CA ARG A 215 -4.16 -0.90 5.71
C ARG A 215 -3.20 -2.08 5.56
N ASN A 216 -3.64 -3.27 5.94
CA ASN A 216 -2.83 -4.47 6.01
C ASN A 216 -2.93 -5.25 4.71
N SER A 217 -1.78 -5.52 4.09
CA SER A 217 -1.67 -6.45 2.96
C SER A 217 -1.46 -7.86 3.51
N ILE A 218 -2.20 -8.84 3.01
CA ILE A 218 -1.95 -10.25 3.35
C ILE A 218 -0.95 -10.86 2.36
N ARG A 219 -0.38 -12.03 2.68
CA ARG A 219 0.46 -12.81 1.75
C ARG A 219 0.04 -14.27 1.73
N VAL A 220 -0.21 -14.79 0.53
CA VAL A 220 -0.50 -16.20 0.31
C VAL A 220 0.81 -17.00 0.38
N PHE A 221 0.80 -18.15 1.04
CA PHE A 221 2.01 -18.97 1.18
C PHE A 221 1.80 -20.47 0.93
N MET A 222 0.57 -20.98 0.91
CA MET A 222 0.35 -22.40 0.66
C MET A 222 -0.98 -22.63 -0.05
N LEU A 223 -0.96 -23.50 -1.06
CA LEU A 223 -2.14 -23.99 -1.76
C LEU A 223 -2.16 -25.51 -1.66
N SER A 224 -3.23 -26.07 -1.12
CA SER A 224 -3.51 -27.50 -1.22
C SER A 224 -4.63 -27.71 -2.24
N ILE A 225 -4.45 -28.69 -3.11
CA ILE A 225 -5.41 -29.06 -4.16
C ILE A 225 -5.62 -30.56 -4.14
N ALA A 226 -6.85 -30.99 -4.39
CA ALA A 226 -7.20 -32.40 -4.47
C ALA A 226 -8.31 -32.61 -5.51
N VAL A 227 -8.30 -33.77 -6.14
CA VAL A 227 -9.28 -34.22 -7.12
C VAL A 227 -9.78 -35.59 -6.69
N ASP A 228 -11.09 -35.75 -6.65
CA ASP A 228 -11.76 -37.02 -6.45
C ASP A 228 -12.80 -37.22 -7.57
N GLY A 229 -12.64 -38.29 -8.37
CA GLY A 229 -13.56 -38.62 -9.47
C GLY A 229 -12.88 -39.42 -10.59
N GLU A 230 -13.35 -39.23 -11.83
CA GLU A 230 -12.83 -39.92 -13.02
C GLU A 230 -12.30 -38.94 -14.09
N ALA A 231 -12.10 -37.68 -13.73
CA ALA A 231 -11.70 -36.66 -14.68
C ALA A 231 -10.33 -36.97 -15.30
N LYS A 232 -10.18 -36.49 -16.54
CA LYS A 232 -8.85 -36.24 -17.12
C LYS A 232 -8.13 -35.17 -16.27
N ASN A 233 -6.89 -34.90 -16.63
CA ASN A 233 -6.06 -33.85 -16.02
C ASN A 233 -6.87 -32.59 -15.66
N ILE A 234 -6.92 -32.25 -14.37
CA ILE A 234 -7.55 -31.04 -13.85
C ILE A 234 -6.51 -29.93 -13.81
N GLU A 235 -6.85 -28.74 -14.29
CA GLU A 235 -6.03 -27.55 -14.11
C GLU A 235 -6.62 -26.70 -12.98
N PHE A 236 -5.77 -26.32 -12.01
CA PHE A 236 -6.07 -25.33 -10.98
C PHE A 236 -5.27 -24.06 -11.25
N SER A 237 -5.89 -22.89 -11.09
CA SER A 237 -5.26 -21.59 -11.29
C SER A 237 -5.54 -20.64 -10.14
N LEU A 238 -4.51 -19.88 -9.73
CA LEU A 238 -4.61 -18.78 -8.77
C LEU A 238 -4.60 -17.45 -9.55
N ARG A 239 -5.71 -16.72 -9.51
CA ARG A 239 -5.92 -15.51 -10.30
C ARG A 239 -6.11 -14.29 -9.42
N ARG A 240 -5.33 -13.23 -9.64
CA ARG A 240 -5.47 -11.96 -8.94
C ARG A 240 -6.44 -11.03 -9.65
N ASN A 241 -7.36 -10.43 -8.92
CA ASN A 241 -8.39 -9.50 -9.41
C ASN A 241 -9.20 -10.07 -10.59
N ALA A 242 -9.58 -11.34 -10.50
CA ALA A 242 -10.54 -11.93 -11.43
C ALA A 242 -11.94 -11.35 -11.16
N VAL A 243 -12.73 -11.18 -12.22
CA VAL A 243 -14.07 -10.60 -12.15
C VAL A 243 -15.08 -11.71 -11.89
N LEU A 244 -15.88 -11.56 -10.83
CA LEU A 244 -17.02 -12.41 -10.53
C LEU A 244 -18.32 -11.74 -11.01
N THR A 245 -19.23 -12.54 -11.56
CA THR A 245 -20.61 -12.16 -11.92
C THR A 245 -21.61 -13.08 -11.23
N GLY A 246 -22.91 -12.76 -11.32
CA GLY A 246 -23.94 -13.47 -10.56
C GLY A 246 -23.89 -13.06 -9.08
N ASN A 247 -23.58 -14.01 -8.19
CA ASN A 247 -23.39 -13.71 -6.78
C ASN A 247 -22.00 -13.09 -6.52
N THR A 248 -21.97 -11.80 -6.17
CA THR A 248 -20.75 -11.06 -5.81
C THR A 248 -20.64 -10.75 -4.31
N THR A 249 -21.50 -11.34 -3.48
CA THR A 249 -21.50 -11.14 -2.03
C THR A 249 -20.37 -11.93 -1.36
N PHE A 250 -19.61 -11.26 -0.50
CA PHE A 250 -18.53 -11.88 0.27
C PHE A 250 -18.96 -12.12 1.73
N THR A 251 -18.59 -13.28 2.26
CA THR A 251 -18.79 -13.69 3.65
C THR A 251 -17.47 -13.58 4.41
N ASN A 252 -17.48 -13.02 5.62
CA ASN A 252 -16.27 -12.90 6.43
C ASN A 252 -15.67 -14.27 6.78
N ILE A 253 -14.34 -14.42 6.69
CA ILE A 253 -13.63 -15.60 7.23
C ILE A 253 -13.83 -15.66 8.75
N HIS A 254 -13.65 -14.52 9.40
CA HIS A 254 -14.01 -14.28 10.79
C HIS A 254 -14.39 -12.81 10.92
N THR A 255 -15.39 -12.50 11.74
CA THR A 255 -15.86 -11.11 11.94
C THR A 255 -14.81 -10.25 12.65
N GLU A 256 -14.15 -10.82 13.65
CA GLU A 256 -13.22 -10.08 14.54
C GLU A 256 -11.72 -10.36 14.33
N ASN A 257 -11.35 -11.48 13.70
CA ASN A 257 -9.98 -12.02 13.69
C ASN A 257 -9.39 -12.19 12.29
N SER A 258 -10.10 -11.71 11.25
CA SER A 258 -9.63 -11.74 9.87
C SER A 258 -10.11 -10.53 9.08
N SER A 259 -9.15 -9.89 8.43
CA SER A 259 -9.35 -8.86 7.43
C SER A 259 -9.83 -9.40 6.08
N VAL A 260 -10.03 -10.72 5.96
CA VAL A 260 -10.39 -11.40 4.71
C VAL A 260 -11.84 -11.87 4.73
N ALA A 261 -12.47 -11.79 3.56
CA ALA A 261 -13.76 -12.40 3.27
C ALA A 261 -13.64 -13.32 2.06
N TYR A 262 -14.61 -14.21 1.85
CA TYR A 262 -14.63 -15.18 0.77
C TYR A 262 -15.96 -15.18 0.02
N ASN A 263 -15.95 -15.63 -1.23
CA ASN A 263 -17.12 -15.91 -2.04
C ASN A 263 -16.95 -17.26 -2.73
N THR A 264 -17.93 -18.15 -2.56
CA THR A 264 -17.95 -19.48 -3.19
C THR A 264 -18.99 -19.58 -4.30
N GLU A 265 -19.90 -18.62 -4.46
CA GLU A 265 -21.05 -18.74 -5.38
C GLU A 265 -20.90 -17.96 -6.68
N GLY A 266 -19.99 -16.98 -6.72
CA GLY A 266 -19.78 -16.13 -7.88
C GLY A 266 -19.28 -16.89 -9.09
N THR A 267 -19.70 -16.45 -10.27
CA THR A 267 -19.27 -17.03 -11.55
C THR A 267 -18.06 -16.27 -12.05
N TYR A 268 -16.96 -16.97 -12.29
CA TYR A 268 -15.76 -16.36 -12.84
C TYR A 268 -15.96 -15.96 -14.31
N THR A 269 -15.63 -14.71 -14.64
CA THR A 269 -15.63 -14.20 -16.01
C THR A 269 -14.34 -14.61 -16.72
N GLN A 270 -14.45 -15.47 -17.72
CA GLN A 270 -13.30 -16.04 -18.43
C GLN A 270 -12.33 -14.96 -18.93
N GLY A 271 -11.02 -15.21 -18.78
CA GLY A 271 -9.96 -14.32 -19.25
C GLY A 271 -9.71 -13.09 -18.38
N THR A 272 -10.44 -12.91 -17.27
CA THR A 272 -10.23 -11.78 -16.36
C THR A 272 -9.22 -12.10 -15.25
N GLY A 273 -8.60 -11.05 -14.70
CA GLY A 273 -7.55 -11.19 -13.70
C GLY A 273 -6.23 -11.73 -14.25
N SER A 274 -5.16 -11.57 -13.48
CA SER A 274 -3.83 -12.08 -13.86
C SER A 274 -3.55 -13.42 -13.16
N VAL A 275 -3.15 -14.44 -13.91
CA VAL A 275 -2.69 -15.72 -13.36
C VAL A 275 -1.38 -15.49 -12.59
N LYS A 276 -1.32 -15.96 -11.35
CA LYS A 276 -0.12 -15.92 -10.49
C LYS A 276 0.51 -17.28 -10.31
N PHE A 277 -0.28 -18.34 -10.44
CA PHE A 277 0.15 -19.72 -10.33
C PHE A 277 -0.86 -20.62 -11.03
N SER A 278 -0.39 -21.70 -11.64
CA SER A 278 -1.24 -22.77 -12.18
C SER A 278 -0.57 -24.12 -11.95
N SER A 279 -1.39 -25.14 -11.70
CA SER A 279 -0.92 -26.52 -11.51
C SER A 279 -1.93 -27.50 -12.08
N HIS A 280 -1.46 -28.72 -12.31
CA HIS A 280 -2.23 -29.81 -12.87
C HIS A 280 -2.24 -30.99 -11.91
N LEU A 281 -3.38 -31.65 -11.79
CA LEU A 281 -3.51 -32.91 -11.07
C LEU A 281 -4.10 -33.98 -11.96
N SER A 282 -3.55 -35.19 -11.81
CA SER A 282 -4.13 -36.39 -12.41
C SER A 282 -5.44 -36.76 -11.73
N ASN A 283 -6.07 -37.81 -12.22
CA ASN A 283 -7.26 -38.34 -11.57
C ASN A 283 -6.93 -38.88 -10.16
N THR A 284 -7.85 -38.68 -9.21
CA THR A 284 -7.73 -39.19 -7.82
C THR A 284 -6.36 -38.89 -7.22
N ASP A 285 -6.04 -37.60 -7.14
CA ASP A 285 -4.71 -37.12 -6.75
C ASP A 285 -4.82 -35.90 -5.83
N SER A 286 -3.76 -35.63 -5.08
CA SER A 286 -3.69 -34.47 -4.20
C SER A 286 -2.27 -33.95 -4.10
N ASN A 287 -2.14 -32.65 -3.89
CA ASN A 287 -0.84 -32.03 -3.70
C ASN A 287 -0.94 -30.83 -2.75
N VAL A 288 0.18 -30.55 -2.09
CA VAL A 288 0.36 -29.38 -1.23
C VAL A 288 1.55 -28.61 -1.76
N ILE A 289 1.29 -27.37 -2.18
CA ILE A 289 2.21 -26.54 -2.92
C ILE A 289 2.61 -25.36 -2.03
N ASP A 290 3.91 -25.22 -1.81
CA ASP A 290 4.49 -24.03 -1.16
C ASP A 290 4.54 -22.87 -2.17
N LEU A 291 3.86 -21.79 -1.83
CA LEU A 291 3.82 -20.55 -2.62
C LEU A 291 4.68 -19.44 -2.00
N SER A 292 5.39 -19.71 -0.91
CA SER A 292 6.14 -18.70 -0.15
C SER A 292 7.23 -17.99 -0.97
N SER A 293 7.85 -18.70 -1.92
CA SER A 293 8.87 -18.15 -2.82
C SER A 293 8.30 -17.21 -3.88
N LEU A 294 7.02 -17.32 -4.22
CA LEU A 294 6.36 -16.48 -5.21
C LEU A 294 5.99 -15.09 -4.67
N ASP A 295 6.08 -14.91 -3.35
CA ASP A 295 5.76 -13.68 -2.62
C ASP A 295 4.55 -12.95 -3.20
N ILE A 296 3.37 -13.56 -3.11
CA ILE A 296 2.13 -13.01 -3.69
C ILE A 296 1.44 -12.13 -2.64
N PRO A 297 1.63 -10.78 -2.63
CA PRO A 297 0.88 -9.91 -1.76
C PRO A 297 -0.53 -9.71 -2.30
N LEU A 298 -1.49 -9.62 -1.39
CA LEU A 298 -2.84 -9.15 -1.67
C LEU A 298 -3.11 -7.87 -0.86
N PRO A 299 -2.92 -6.68 -1.46
CA PRO A 299 -3.28 -5.40 -0.89
C PRO A 299 -4.78 -5.30 -0.60
N VAL A 300 -5.14 -4.29 0.18
CA VAL A 300 -6.53 -3.95 0.52
C VAL A 300 -7.35 -3.68 -0.74
N GLY A 301 -8.58 -4.19 -0.76
CA GLY A 301 -9.54 -4.08 -1.86
C GLY A 301 -9.34 -5.09 -3.00
N GLU A 302 -8.24 -5.84 -2.99
CA GLU A 302 -7.93 -6.79 -4.06
C GLU A 302 -8.41 -8.22 -3.74
N THR A 303 -8.57 -9.02 -4.78
CA THR A 303 -9.07 -10.41 -4.70
C THR A 303 -8.09 -11.43 -5.25
N ILE A 304 -8.17 -12.65 -4.72
CA ILE A 304 -7.54 -13.85 -5.28
C ILE A 304 -8.62 -14.92 -5.48
N THR A 305 -8.77 -15.38 -6.71
CA THR A 305 -9.70 -16.42 -7.12
C THR A 305 -8.94 -17.71 -7.39
N VAL A 306 -9.36 -18.80 -6.76
CA VAL A 306 -8.95 -20.15 -7.13
C VAL A 306 -9.96 -20.70 -8.12
N THR A 307 -9.51 -21.00 -9.33
CA THR A 307 -10.33 -21.60 -10.37
C THR A 307 -9.85 -23.00 -10.70
N ALA A 308 -10.75 -23.83 -11.23
CA ALA A 308 -10.36 -25.09 -11.85
C ALA A 308 -11.19 -25.42 -13.09
N ARG A 309 -10.61 -26.21 -13.99
CA ARG A 309 -11.27 -26.71 -15.20
C ARG A 309 -10.84 -28.13 -15.54
N THR A 310 -11.67 -28.82 -16.32
CA THR A 310 -11.34 -30.13 -16.88
C THR A 310 -11.86 -30.27 -18.29
N SER A 311 -11.12 -30.98 -19.14
CA SER A 311 -11.61 -31.44 -20.45
C SER A 311 -12.20 -32.86 -20.39
N GLY A 312 -12.28 -33.44 -19.19
CA GLY A 312 -12.78 -34.79 -18.93
C GLY A 312 -14.19 -34.83 -18.33
N SER A 313 -14.51 -35.98 -17.73
CA SER A 313 -15.74 -36.19 -16.97
C SER A 313 -15.79 -35.29 -15.72
N THR A 314 -16.97 -35.19 -15.10
CA THR A 314 -17.16 -34.38 -13.90
C THR A 314 -16.45 -34.99 -12.70
N SER A 315 -15.51 -34.25 -12.09
CA SER A 315 -14.87 -34.61 -10.82
C SER A 315 -15.16 -33.60 -9.72
N THR A 316 -15.03 -34.03 -8.47
CA THR A 316 -15.01 -33.14 -7.33
C THR A 316 -13.59 -32.58 -7.17
N CYS A 317 -13.45 -31.27 -7.32
CA CYS A 317 -12.20 -30.56 -7.12
C CYS A 317 -12.27 -29.81 -5.78
N SER A 318 -11.25 -29.98 -4.95
CA SER A 318 -11.11 -29.31 -3.65
C SER A 318 -9.85 -28.47 -3.65
N ALA A 319 -9.91 -27.28 -3.06
CA ALA A 319 -8.74 -26.46 -2.84
C ALA A 319 -8.79 -25.80 -1.46
N SER A 320 -7.62 -25.59 -0.87
CA SER A 320 -7.42 -24.83 0.36
C SER A 320 -6.29 -23.82 0.14
N LEU A 321 -6.55 -22.55 0.46
CA LEU A 321 -5.57 -21.47 0.36
C LEU A 321 -5.22 -21.00 1.76
N ASN A 322 -3.92 -20.87 2.06
CA ASN A 322 -3.41 -20.38 3.33
C ASN A 322 -2.68 -19.06 3.12
N TRP A 323 -2.90 -18.11 4.03
CA TRP A 323 -2.26 -16.80 4.00
C TRP A 323 -1.85 -16.33 5.40
N MET A 324 -0.94 -15.37 5.41
CA MET A 324 -0.55 -14.62 6.60
C MET A 324 -1.21 -13.25 6.56
N GLU A 325 -1.90 -12.92 7.64
CA GLU A 325 -2.38 -11.59 7.95
C GLU A 325 -1.38 -10.90 8.86
N PHE A 326 -1.05 -9.66 8.50
CA PHE A 326 -0.02 -8.88 9.14
C PHE A 326 -0.72 -7.72 9.84
N TYR A 327 -0.95 -7.85 11.16
CA TYR A 327 -1.65 -6.85 11.97
C TYR A 327 -0.75 -5.70 12.41
#